data_AF-A0A7I8WW20-F1
#
_entry.id   AF-A0A7I8WW20-F1
#
_cell.length_a   1.000
_cell.length_b   1.000
_cell.length_c   1.000
_cell.angle_alpha   90.00
_cell.angle_beta   90.00
_cell.angle_gamma   90.00
#
_symmetry.space_group_name_H-M   'P 1'
#
loop_
_entity.id
_entity.type
_entity.pdbx_description
1 polymer ?
#
loop_
_entity_poly.entity_id
_entity_poly.type
_entity_poly.pdbx_seq_one_letter_code
_entity_poly.pdbx_strand_id
1 'polypeptide(L)'
;MKSSAPFDRLLLHPERRRLKSAVVRAQYSPQSYPDPRLDPASCKTLFPGQVCDPAEILTPEQRNQLNEKIQNLQRITSNIRNTSPPCVNSHHSNLYIMIALIDKLGMLPFESVSVEKFTNLLRSRYMNYQDVGLCDTMVLIVNSRQDRQVFTVAGRDAKLSREVLQDAFHKNLVHFRSGNYGTGLEGMVEQIVGAYNLAHIIQVPQPNFSEGSFQQLPSTSSGSGHFVHGVPQKVDVKTEKFNFDEVKEEDQLWIQLLIKAIGRCGYNQAKVTEYVRGTVEEAMALSLKLISDPRYNKIEEEAQDISLGPNARDRAWQNATFIQELYDRHSGAFPRRASQCPVSDNSKRL
;
A
#
# COMPACT_ATOMS: atom_id res chain seq x y z
N MET A 1 -79.39 49.14 -12.71
CA MET A 1 -78.40 50.22 -12.90
C MET A 1 -77.01 49.61 -12.76
N LYS A 2 -76.13 49.86 -13.74
CA LYS A 2 -74.64 49.88 -13.78
C LYS A 2 -73.88 49.39 -12.51
N SER A 3 -72.69 48.79 -12.51
CA SER A 3 -71.65 48.40 -13.49
C SER A 3 -70.44 47.94 -12.65
N SER A 4 -69.61 47.04 -13.23
CA SER A 4 -68.16 46.87 -13.00
C SER A 4 -67.58 46.50 -11.63
N ALA A 5 -66.94 45.32 -11.61
CA ALA A 5 -65.83 44.88 -10.73
C ALA A 5 -64.53 45.70 -11.02
N PRO A 6 -63.29 45.39 -10.53
CA PRO A 6 -62.80 44.26 -9.72
C PRO A 6 -61.56 44.52 -8.77
N PHE A 7 -61.00 43.42 -8.22
CA PHE A 7 -59.56 43.11 -7.97
C PHE A 7 -58.82 43.46 -6.64
N ASP A 8 -58.10 42.41 -6.18
CA ASP A 8 -56.85 42.30 -5.38
C ASP A 8 -56.76 42.39 -3.82
N ARG A 9 -56.55 41.19 -3.22
CA ARG A 9 -55.35 40.69 -2.50
C ARG A 9 -54.78 41.48 -1.31
N LEU A 10 -54.70 40.84 -0.12
CA LEU A 10 -53.50 40.76 0.76
C LEU A 10 -53.73 39.90 2.05
N LEU A 11 -52.73 39.04 2.33
CA LEU A 11 -52.17 38.59 3.63
C LEU A 11 -52.91 37.63 4.59
N LEU A 12 -52.32 36.44 4.81
CA LEU A 12 -51.44 36.14 5.97
C LEU A 12 -50.86 34.71 5.89
N HIS A 13 -49.56 34.59 6.21
CA HIS A 13 -48.73 33.37 6.20
C HIS A 13 -49.06 32.38 7.34
N PRO A 14 -48.65 31.10 7.18
CA PRO A 14 -48.08 30.34 8.28
C PRO A 14 -46.60 30.00 8.03
N GLU A 15 -45.79 30.17 9.07
CA GLU A 15 -44.36 29.87 9.13
C GLU A 15 -44.05 28.41 8.76
N ARG A 16 -43.19 28.21 7.74
CA ARG A 16 -42.48 26.95 7.54
C ARG A 16 -41.28 26.91 8.47
N ARG A 17 -41.37 26.15 9.56
CA ARG A 17 -40.19 25.66 10.31
C ARG A 17 -39.28 24.89 9.35
N ARG A 18 -38.16 25.49 8.96
CA ARG A 18 -37.05 24.78 8.32
C ARG A 18 -36.43 23.85 9.36
N LEU A 19 -36.72 22.56 9.25
CA LEU A 19 -35.88 21.51 9.84
C LEU A 19 -34.48 21.63 9.21
N LYS A 20 -33.53 22.18 9.96
CA LYS A 20 -32.11 22.06 9.65
C LYS A 20 -31.74 20.60 9.87
N SER A 21 -31.79 19.80 8.81
CA SER A 21 -31.22 18.45 8.83
C SER A 21 -29.73 18.59 9.14
N ALA A 22 -29.31 18.11 10.30
CA ALA A 22 -27.91 17.97 10.61
C ALA A 22 -27.35 16.91 9.66
N VAL A 23 -26.67 17.36 8.60
CA VAL A 23 -25.90 16.47 7.73
C VAL A 23 -24.85 15.83 8.61
N VAL A 24 -25.07 14.56 8.99
CA VAL A 24 -24.02 13.71 9.53
C VAL A 24 -22.99 13.60 8.42
N ARG A 25 -21.91 14.39 8.51
CA ARG A 25 -20.77 14.24 7.62
C ARG A 25 -20.22 12.84 7.86
N ALA A 26 -20.36 11.97 6.87
CA ALA A 26 -19.83 10.62 6.94
C ALA A 26 -18.31 10.72 7.18
N GLN A 27 -17.87 10.21 8.33
CA GLN A 27 -16.44 10.03 8.58
C GLN A 27 -16.02 8.74 7.90
N TYR A 28 -15.13 8.85 6.93
CA TYR A 28 -14.63 7.69 6.20
C TYR A 28 -13.37 7.14 6.87
N SER A 29 -13.30 5.81 6.92
CA SER A 29 -12.07 5.06 7.18
C SER A 29 -11.49 4.58 5.84
N PRO A 30 -10.22 4.16 5.77
CA PRO A 30 -9.67 3.56 4.55
C PRO A 30 -10.49 2.36 4.05
N GLN A 31 -11.16 1.63 4.97
CA GLN A 31 -11.96 0.46 4.63
C GLN A 31 -13.35 0.82 4.08
N SER A 32 -13.89 1.98 4.47
CA SER A 32 -15.24 2.42 4.09
C SER A 32 -15.26 3.54 3.04
N TYR A 33 -14.11 4.13 2.70
CA TYR A 33 -14.03 5.15 1.66
C TYR A 33 -14.47 4.56 0.30
N PRO A 34 -15.28 5.24 -0.53
CA PRO A 34 -15.78 4.64 -1.76
C PRO A 34 -14.70 4.59 -2.84
N ASP A 35 -14.67 3.49 -3.63
CA ASP A 35 -13.80 3.37 -4.81
C ASP A 35 -14.50 3.97 -6.02
N PRO A 36 -13.97 5.05 -6.64
CA PRO A 36 -14.65 5.73 -7.74
C PRO A 36 -14.76 4.87 -9.01
N ARG A 37 -14.06 3.73 -9.10
CA ARG A 37 -14.17 2.78 -10.21
C ARG A 37 -15.37 1.85 -10.06
N LEU A 38 -15.75 1.55 -8.81
CA LEU A 38 -16.78 0.57 -8.46
C LEU A 38 -18.07 1.22 -7.96
N ASP A 39 -17.94 2.36 -7.29
CA ASP A 39 -19.04 3.14 -6.70
C ASP A 39 -18.87 4.65 -6.99
N PRO A 40 -19.06 5.07 -8.25
CA PRO A 40 -18.97 6.48 -8.63
C PRO A 40 -20.04 7.34 -7.94
N ALA A 41 -21.22 6.78 -7.64
CA ALA A 41 -22.32 7.51 -7.03
C ALA A 41 -21.97 8.00 -5.62
N SER A 42 -21.36 7.14 -4.78
CA SER A 42 -20.88 7.55 -3.45
C SER A 42 -19.74 8.56 -3.53
N CYS A 43 -18.94 8.50 -4.59
CA CYS A 43 -17.90 9.48 -4.92
C CYS A 43 -18.42 10.77 -5.55
N LYS A 44 -19.74 10.90 -5.72
CA LYS A 44 -20.44 12.06 -6.29
C LYS A 44 -20.05 12.34 -7.74
N THR A 45 -19.77 11.28 -8.50
CA THR A 45 -19.55 11.32 -9.95
C THR A 45 -20.63 10.48 -10.67
N LEU A 46 -20.89 10.80 -11.93
CA LEU A 46 -21.88 10.07 -12.74
C LEU A 46 -21.34 8.76 -13.30
N PHE A 47 -20.04 8.72 -13.58
CA PHE A 47 -19.37 7.59 -14.22
C PHE A 47 -18.14 7.17 -13.43
N PRO A 48 -17.71 5.90 -13.58
CA PRO A 48 -16.44 5.43 -13.03
C PRO A 48 -15.27 6.35 -13.42
N GLY A 49 -14.39 6.60 -12.47
CA GLY A 49 -13.29 7.55 -12.67
C GLY A 49 -12.16 7.42 -11.67
N GLN A 50 -11.33 8.46 -11.62
CA GLN A 50 -10.11 8.53 -10.83
C GLN A 50 -10.26 9.41 -9.58
N VAL A 51 -11.22 10.34 -9.60
CA VAL A 51 -11.48 11.28 -8.51
C VAL A 51 -12.68 10.83 -7.70
N CYS A 52 -12.50 10.73 -6.39
CA CYS A 52 -13.57 10.47 -5.44
C CYS A 52 -13.69 11.59 -4.42
N ASP A 53 -14.86 12.23 -4.37
CA ASP A 53 -15.14 13.37 -3.49
C ASP A 53 -16.54 13.27 -2.86
N PRO A 54 -16.72 12.34 -1.90
CA PRO A 54 -18.00 12.14 -1.22
C PRO A 54 -18.44 13.36 -0.40
N ALA A 55 -17.49 14.23 -0.02
CA ALA A 55 -17.73 15.42 0.77
C ALA A 55 -18.03 16.68 -0.06
N GLU A 56 -18.00 16.58 -1.39
CA GLU A 56 -18.25 17.68 -2.31
C GLU A 56 -17.36 18.90 -2.02
N ILE A 57 -16.06 18.63 -1.80
CA ILE A 57 -15.04 19.65 -1.63
C ILE A 57 -14.83 20.42 -2.94
N LEU A 58 -14.93 19.72 -4.07
CA LEU A 58 -14.88 20.26 -5.42
C LEU A 58 -16.30 20.45 -5.96
N THR A 59 -16.47 21.44 -6.84
CA THR A 59 -17.73 21.56 -7.60
C THR A 59 -17.86 20.39 -8.58
N PRO A 60 -19.08 20.05 -9.05
CA PRO A 60 -19.28 19.04 -10.09
C PRO A 60 -18.39 19.28 -11.33
N GLU A 61 -18.27 20.53 -11.77
CA GLU A 61 -17.46 20.92 -12.93
C GLU A 61 -15.97 20.66 -12.68
N GLN A 62 -15.45 21.06 -11.51
CA GLN A 62 -14.06 20.82 -11.14
C GLN A 62 -13.73 19.32 -11.07
N ARG A 63 -14.66 18.49 -10.55
CA ARG A 63 -14.47 17.03 -10.52
C ARG A 63 -14.41 16.42 -11.91
N ASN A 64 -15.28 16.87 -12.80
CA ASN A 64 -15.31 16.39 -14.18
C ASN A 64 -14.04 16.81 -14.93
N GLN A 65 -13.64 18.08 -14.82
CA GLN A 65 -12.40 18.60 -15.41
C GLN A 65 -11.16 17.85 -14.90
N LEU A 66 -11.09 17.60 -13.60
CA LEU A 66 -9.97 16.86 -13.00
C LEU A 66 -9.93 15.39 -13.47
N ASN A 67 -11.07 14.71 -13.53
CA ASN A 67 -11.15 13.35 -14.09
C ASN A 67 -10.70 13.32 -15.57
N GLU A 68 -11.23 14.22 -16.40
CA GLU A 68 -10.85 14.33 -17.82
C GLU A 68 -9.36 14.59 -17.99
N LYS A 69 -8.80 15.49 -17.17
CA LYS A 69 -7.39 15.84 -17.20
C LYS A 69 -6.50 14.66 -16.80
N ILE A 70 -6.86 13.92 -15.75
CA ILE A 70 -6.13 12.70 -15.37
C ILE A 70 -6.19 11.67 -16.50
N GLN A 71 -7.37 11.44 -17.09
CA GLN A 71 -7.51 10.50 -18.21
C GLN A 71 -6.69 10.91 -19.44
N ASN A 72 -6.67 12.21 -19.76
CA ASN A 72 -5.85 12.75 -20.85
C ASN A 72 -4.35 12.52 -20.58
N LEU A 73 -3.88 12.85 -19.37
CA LEU A 73 -2.48 12.68 -18.98
C LEU A 73 -2.07 11.19 -18.94
N GLN A 74 -2.97 10.31 -18.50
CA GLN A 74 -2.75 8.86 -18.55
C GLN A 74 -2.56 8.34 -19.98
N ARG A 75 -3.34 8.86 -20.94
CA ARG A 75 -3.16 8.54 -22.36
C ARG A 75 -1.79 9.00 -22.89
N ILE A 76 -1.27 10.15 -22.42
CA ILE A 76 0.08 10.60 -22.82
C ILE A 76 1.14 9.63 -22.31
N THR A 77 0.96 9.08 -21.11
CA THR A 77 1.89 8.10 -20.54
C THR A 77 1.77 6.69 -21.12
N SER A 78 0.79 6.42 -22.01
CA SER A 78 0.50 5.06 -22.47
C SER A 78 1.64 4.39 -23.24
N ASN A 79 2.51 5.20 -23.85
CA ASN A 79 3.61 4.76 -24.69
C ASN A 79 4.95 4.72 -23.94
N ILE A 80 4.95 5.09 -22.65
CA ILE A 80 6.16 5.08 -21.84
C ILE A 80 6.42 3.64 -21.40
N ARG A 81 7.55 3.07 -21.83
CA ARG A 81 7.91 1.71 -21.44
C ARG A 81 8.48 1.69 -20.02
N ASN A 82 7.72 1.13 -19.09
CA ASN A 82 8.18 0.90 -17.73
C ASN A 82 9.20 -0.26 -17.72
N THR A 83 10.43 0.03 -17.26
CA THR A 83 11.53 -0.95 -17.22
C THR A 83 11.66 -1.66 -15.88
N SER A 84 10.75 -1.41 -14.93
CA SER A 84 10.71 -2.15 -13.68
C SER A 84 10.45 -3.64 -13.98
N PRO A 85 11.17 -4.59 -13.35
CA PRO A 85 11.03 -6.02 -13.63
C PRO A 85 9.58 -6.55 -13.68
N PRO A 86 8.68 -6.20 -12.73
CA PRO A 86 7.30 -6.69 -12.77
C PRO A 86 6.46 -6.06 -13.89
N CYS A 87 6.93 -4.96 -14.50
CA CYS A 87 6.19 -4.19 -15.50
C CYS A 87 6.59 -4.48 -16.96
N VAL A 88 7.71 -5.18 -17.20
CA VAL A 88 8.26 -5.38 -18.55
C VAL A 88 7.29 -6.11 -19.47
N ASN A 89 6.54 -7.08 -18.93
CA ASN A 89 5.59 -7.90 -19.68
C ASN A 89 4.15 -7.39 -19.61
N SER A 90 3.92 -6.32 -18.84
CA SER A 90 2.60 -5.74 -18.71
C SER A 90 2.42 -4.59 -19.70
N HIS A 91 1.83 -4.91 -20.85
CA HIS A 91 1.53 -3.94 -21.92
C HIS A 91 0.50 -2.86 -21.54
N HIS A 92 -0.08 -2.94 -20.32
CA HIS A 92 -1.16 -2.07 -19.85
C HIS A 92 -0.84 -1.30 -18.55
N SER A 93 0.33 -1.52 -17.95
CA SER A 93 0.65 -0.94 -16.63
C SER A 93 1.44 0.36 -16.76
N ASN A 94 0.74 1.40 -17.20
CA ASN A 94 1.27 2.75 -17.17
C ASN A 94 0.85 3.48 -15.89
N LEU A 95 1.34 4.71 -15.72
CA LEU A 95 1.04 5.53 -14.56
C LEU A 95 -0.48 5.62 -14.32
N TYR A 96 -0.93 5.21 -13.13
CA TYR A 96 -2.34 5.24 -12.77
C TYR A 96 -2.58 6.15 -11.57
N ILE A 97 -3.15 7.34 -11.78
CA ILE A 97 -3.35 8.34 -10.72
C ILE A 97 -4.80 8.29 -10.24
N MET A 98 -5.00 8.24 -8.93
CA MET A 98 -6.30 8.40 -8.28
C MET A 98 -6.23 9.52 -7.23
N ILE A 99 -7.38 10.13 -6.96
CA ILE A 99 -7.53 11.23 -6.01
C ILE A 99 -8.68 10.93 -5.06
N ALA A 100 -8.42 11.04 -3.75
CA ALA A 100 -9.44 10.98 -2.71
C ALA A 100 -9.50 12.32 -1.95
N LEU A 101 -10.69 12.92 -1.91
CA LEU A 101 -10.98 14.14 -1.19
C LEU A 101 -11.80 13.84 0.06
N ILE A 102 -11.22 14.15 1.22
CA ILE A 102 -11.80 13.87 2.53
C ILE A 102 -12.03 15.21 3.22
N ASP A 103 -13.21 15.39 3.81
CA ASP A 103 -13.46 16.61 4.57
C ASP A 103 -12.62 16.68 5.84
N LYS A 104 -12.59 15.59 6.60
CA LYS A 104 -11.81 15.43 7.82
C LYS A 104 -11.53 13.96 8.07
N LEU A 105 -10.33 13.62 8.49
CA LEU A 105 -10.00 12.26 8.91
C LEU A 105 -10.78 11.92 10.18
N GLY A 106 -11.35 10.72 10.20
CA GLY A 106 -12.06 10.22 11.38
C GLY A 106 -11.11 10.06 12.57
N MET A 107 -11.57 10.44 13.76
CA MET A 107 -10.92 10.04 15.00
C MET A 107 -11.50 8.67 15.36
N LEU A 108 -10.71 7.60 15.20
CA LEU A 108 -11.09 6.34 15.83
C LEU A 108 -11.03 6.57 17.35
N PRO A 109 -11.92 5.94 18.16
CA PRO A 109 -12.05 6.24 19.59
C PRO A 109 -10.77 6.05 20.42
N PHE A 110 -9.69 5.51 19.84
CA PHE A 110 -8.42 5.24 20.51
C PHE A 110 -7.16 5.65 19.71
N GLU A 111 -7.28 6.22 18.50
CA GLU A 111 -6.11 6.64 17.71
C GLU A 111 -6.49 7.69 16.65
N SER A 112 -5.70 8.76 16.53
CA SER A 112 -5.78 9.69 15.40
C SER A 112 -5.16 9.04 14.16
N VAL A 113 -5.94 8.86 13.09
CA VAL A 113 -5.40 8.35 11.83
C VAL A 113 -4.67 9.49 11.11
N SER A 114 -3.36 9.35 10.90
CA SER A 114 -2.60 10.30 10.06
C SER A 114 -3.03 10.19 8.60
N VAL A 115 -2.91 11.28 7.84
CA VAL A 115 -3.20 11.27 6.40
C VAL A 115 -2.36 10.24 5.66
N GLU A 116 -1.12 10.03 6.10
CA GLU A 116 -0.19 9.04 5.55
C GLU A 116 -0.70 7.61 5.78
N LYS A 117 -1.05 7.26 7.03
CA LYS A 117 -1.61 5.94 7.36
C LYS A 117 -2.91 5.69 6.59
N PHE A 118 -3.78 6.70 6.50
CA PHE A 118 -5.01 6.62 5.72
C PHE A 118 -4.73 6.31 4.24
N THR A 119 -3.81 7.07 3.64
CA THR A 119 -3.47 7.02 2.23
C THR A 119 -2.87 5.67 1.84
N ASN A 120 -1.92 5.17 2.63
CA ASN A 120 -1.30 3.86 2.40
C ASN A 120 -2.32 2.73 2.48
N LEU A 121 -3.15 2.69 3.53
CA LEU A 121 -4.19 1.68 3.68
C LEU A 121 -5.23 1.73 2.56
N LEU A 122 -5.66 2.93 2.16
CA LEU A 122 -6.63 3.12 1.09
C LEU A 122 -6.07 2.62 -0.24
N ARG A 123 -4.82 2.96 -0.57
CA ARG A 123 -4.13 2.46 -1.76
C ARG A 123 -4.02 0.94 -1.77
N SER A 124 -3.56 0.33 -0.68
CA SER A 124 -3.48 -1.13 -0.56
C SER A 124 -4.83 -1.79 -0.83
N ARG A 125 -5.92 -1.24 -0.28
CA ARG A 125 -7.27 -1.75 -0.53
C ARG A 125 -7.72 -1.56 -1.99
N TYR A 126 -7.47 -0.40 -2.60
CA TYR A 126 -7.79 -0.18 -4.03
C TYR A 126 -7.01 -1.11 -4.96
N MET A 127 -5.81 -1.52 -4.55
CA MET A 127 -5.03 -2.52 -5.25
C MET A 127 -5.42 -3.95 -4.83
N ASN A 128 -6.55 -4.16 -4.14
CA ASN A 128 -6.99 -5.47 -3.62
C ASN A 128 -5.92 -6.22 -2.81
N TYR A 129 -5.06 -5.48 -2.11
CA TYR A 129 -3.89 -6.04 -1.42
C TYR A 129 -3.02 -6.90 -2.34
N GLN A 130 -2.87 -6.47 -3.61
CA GLN A 130 -2.09 -7.14 -4.64
C GLN A 130 -0.68 -7.50 -4.14
N ASP A 131 -0.18 -8.62 -4.67
CA ASP A 131 1.12 -9.17 -4.38
C ASP A 131 2.24 -8.18 -4.74
N VAL A 132 3.29 -8.15 -3.92
CA VAL A 132 4.52 -7.40 -4.19
C VAL A 132 5.19 -7.79 -5.51
N GLY A 133 4.84 -8.93 -6.11
CA GLY A 133 5.32 -9.36 -7.43
C GLY A 133 4.66 -8.69 -8.63
N LEU A 134 3.54 -7.96 -8.46
CA LEU A 134 2.81 -7.33 -9.56
C LEU A 134 3.30 -5.91 -9.85
N CYS A 135 3.14 -5.48 -11.11
CA CYS A 135 3.50 -4.14 -11.54
C CYS A 135 2.60 -3.10 -10.86
N ASP A 136 3.23 -2.22 -10.09
CA ASP A 136 2.56 -1.25 -9.24
C ASP A 136 2.96 0.17 -9.62
N THR A 137 2.21 0.74 -10.57
CA THR A 137 2.38 2.11 -11.08
C THR A 137 1.33 3.08 -10.54
N MET A 138 0.60 2.70 -9.49
CA MET A 138 -0.49 3.50 -8.94
C MET A 138 0.05 4.65 -8.09
N VAL A 139 -0.42 5.86 -8.34
CA VAL A 139 -0.24 7.02 -7.48
C VAL A 139 -1.59 7.41 -6.87
N LEU A 140 -1.65 7.50 -5.54
CA LEU A 140 -2.84 7.96 -4.84
C LEU A 140 -2.53 9.29 -4.14
N ILE A 141 -3.30 10.32 -4.46
CA ILE A 141 -3.28 11.63 -3.79
C ILE A 141 -4.48 11.70 -2.86
N VAL A 142 -4.25 11.98 -1.58
CA VAL A 142 -5.31 12.20 -0.60
C VAL A 142 -5.23 13.63 -0.08
N ASN A 143 -6.34 14.37 -0.21
CA ASN A 143 -6.48 15.71 0.36
C ASN A 143 -7.49 15.67 1.52
N SER A 144 -7.03 15.92 2.74
CA SER A 144 -7.91 16.17 3.89
C SER A 144 -8.07 17.67 4.12
N ARG A 145 -9.26 18.19 3.80
CA ARG A 145 -9.55 19.63 3.79
C ARG A 145 -9.39 20.28 5.17
N GLN A 146 -10.06 19.75 6.19
CA GLN A 146 -10.04 20.33 7.53
C GLN A 146 -8.72 20.08 8.27
N ASP A 147 -8.06 18.96 7.99
CA ASP A 147 -6.75 18.67 8.56
C ASP A 147 -5.62 19.44 7.84
N ARG A 148 -5.94 20.14 6.74
CA ARG A 148 -5.05 20.94 5.90
C ARG A 148 -3.82 20.15 5.44
N GLN A 149 -4.04 18.89 5.10
CA GLN A 149 -2.99 17.94 4.78
C GLN A 149 -3.28 17.29 3.44
N VAL A 150 -2.26 17.29 2.58
CA VAL A 150 -2.25 16.53 1.34
C VAL A 150 -1.12 15.52 1.45
N PHE A 151 -1.39 14.26 1.12
CA PHE A 151 -0.38 13.22 1.08
C PHE A 151 -0.50 12.45 -0.22
N THR A 152 0.66 12.13 -0.79
CA THR A 152 0.75 11.37 -2.04
C THR A 152 1.61 10.15 -1.80
N VAL A 153 1.10 8.99 -2.17
CA VAL A 153 1.85 7.73 -2.22
C VAL A 153 1.96 7.29 -3.67
N ALA A 154 3.14 6.82 -4.06
CA ALA A 154 3.35 6.16 -5.34
C ALA A 154 3.67 4.68 -5.14
N GLY A 155 3.27 3.88 -6.12
CA GLY A 155 3.68 2.49 -6.24
C GLY A 155 5.16 2.38 -6.54
N ARG A 156 5.73 1.23 -6.16
CA ARG A 156 7.16 0.96 -6.28
C ARG A 156 7.64 1.10 -7.72
N ASP A 157 6.84 0.61 -8.66
CA ASP A 157 7.21 0.52 -10.06
C ASP A 157 6.92 1.82 -10.82
N ALA A 158 6.29 2.82 -10.18
CA ALA A 158 6.14 4.16 -10.76
C ALA A 158 7.50 4.90 -10.87
N LYS A 159 8.54 4.47 -10.16
CA LYS A 159 9.87 5.11 -10.11
C LYS A 159 9.83 6.61 -9.77
N LEU A 160 8.88 7.01 -8.93
CA LEU A 160 8.74 8.37 -8.43
C LEU A 160 9.28 8.46 -7.00
N SER A 161 10.29 9.29 -6.79
CA SER A 161 10.85 9.48 -5.44
C SER A 161 9.92 10.30 -4.55
N ARG A 162 10.10 10.18 -3.23
CA ARG A 162 9.35 10.97 -2.25
C ARG A 162 9.55 12.47 -2.45
N GLU A 163 10.77 12.89 -2.78
CA GLU A 163 11.15 14.27 -3.01
C GLU A 163 10.39 14.85 -4.20
N VAL A 164 10.24 14.07 -5.29
CA VAL A 164 9.44 14.47 -6.46
C VAL A 164 7.97 14.69 -6.08
N LEU A 165 7.39 13.79 -5.30
CA LEU A 165 5.99 13.92 -4.85
C LEU A 165 5.80 15.12 -3.91
N GLN A 166 6.78 15.39 -3.03
CA GLN A 166 6.77 16.55 -2.15
C GLN A 166 6.94 17.85 -2.93
N ASP A 167 7.83 17.91 -3.92
CA ASP A 167 8.02 19.08 -4.78
C ASP A 167 6.74 19.38 -5.59
N ALA A 168 6.06 18.37 -6.11
CA ALA A 168 4.76 18.52 -6.77
C ALA A 168 3.73 19.20 -5.84
N PHE A 169 3.68 18.84 -4.55
CA PHE A 169 2.83 19.51 -3.57
C PHE A 169 3.29 20.95 -3.30
N HIS A 170 4.59 21.17 -3.02
CA HIS A 170 5.12 22.49 -2.67
C HIS A 170 4.90 23.53 -3.78
N LYS A 171 5.10 23.16 -5.04
CA LYS A 171 4.84 24.02 -6.20
C LYS A 171 3.37 24.45 -6.32
N ASN A 172 2.45 23.66 -5.76
CA ASN A 172 1.01 23.91 -5.81
C ASN A 172 0.43 24.40 -4.48
N LEU A 173 1.26 24.59 -3.44
CA LEU A 173 0.84 24.94 -2.09
C LEU A 173 -0.01 26.22 -2.02
N VAL A 174 0.27 27.20 -2.88
CA VAL A 174 -0.49 28.46 -2.96
C VAL A 174 -1.96 28.20 -3.28
N HIS A 175 -2.27 27.25 -4.16
CA HIS A 175 -3.66 26.92 -4.51
C HIS A 175 -4.40 26.30 -3.32
N PHE A 176 -3.76 25.38 -2.60
CA PHE A 176 -4.33 24.77 -1.39
C PHE A 176 -4.58 25.79 -0.28
N ARG A 177 -3.64 26.73 -0.05
CA ARG A 177 -3.79 27.82 0.92
C ARG A 177 -4.95 28.76 0.58
N SER A 178 -5.20 28.98 -0.71
CA SER A 178 -6.30 29.82 -1.21
C SER A 178 -7.63 29.09 -1.31
N GLY A 179 -7.71 27.81 -0.91
CA GLY A 179 -8.93 26.98 -1.03
C GLY A 179 -9.25 26.53 -2.46
N ASN A 180 -8.36 26.78 -3.42
CA ASN A 180 -8.50 26.37 -4.81
C ASN A 180 -8.00 24.92 -4.99
N TYR A 181 -8.66 23.97 -4.33
CA TYR A 181 -8.24 22.57 -4.29
C TYR A 181 -8.17 21.92 -5.68
N GLY A 182 -9.12 22.22 -6.57
CA GLY A 182 -9.14 21.70 -7.94
C GLY A 182 -7.85 22.03 -8.69
N THR A 183 -7.50 23.32 -8.77
CA THR A 183 -6.27 23.79 -9.43
C THR A 183 -5.00 23.22 -8.78
N GLY A 184 -4.96 23.15 -7.44
CA GLY A 184 -3.82 22.57 -6.74
C GLY A 184 -3.61 21.09 -7.06
N LEU A 185 -4.70 20.32 -7.11
CA LEU A 185 -4.67 18.91 -7.49
C LEU A 185 -4.30 18.72 -8.96
N GLU A 186 -4.86 19.51 -9.87
CA GLU A 186 -4.50 19.48 -11.28
C GLU A 186 -2.99 19.71 -11.50
N GLY A 187 -2.44 20.75 -10.87
CA GLY A 187 -1.01 21.05 -10.99
C GLY A 187 -0.13 19.97 -10.38
N MET A 188 -0.57 19.29 -9.31
CA MET A 188 0.14 18.12 -8.78
C MET A 188 0.16 16.97 -9.79
N VAL A 189 -0.99 16.67 -10.42
CA VAL A 189 -1.10 15.61 -11.43
C VAL A 189 -0.16 15.90 -12.61
N GLU A 190 -0.12 17.13 -13.12
CA GLU A 190 0.78 17.52 -14.21
C GLU A 190 2.26 17.31 -13.87
N GLN A 191 2.69 17.72 -12.67
CA GLN A 191 4.08 17.55 -12.22
C GLN A 191 4.45 16.07 -12.07
N ILE A 192 3.56 15.26 -11.51
CA ILE A 192 3.75 13.82 -11.32
C ILE A 192 3.90 13.12 -12.67
N VAL A 193 3.05 13.45 -13.63
CA VAL A 193 3.11 12.90 -15.00
C VAL A 193 4.40 13.31 -15.71
N GLY A 194 4.80 14.58 -15.58
CA GLY A 194 6.07 15.07 -16.12
C GLY A 194 7.27 14.33 -15.53
N ALA A 195 7.28 14.14 -14.21
CA ALA A 195 8.36 13.41 -13.53
C ALA A 195 8.39 11.92 -13.91
N TYR A 196 7.22 11.27 -14.05
CA TYR A 196 7.13 9.89 -14.52
C TYR A 196 7.75 9.73 -15.91
N ASN A 197 7.48 10.70 -16.81
CA ASN A 197 8.08 10.70 -18.14
C ASN A 197 9.62 10.79 -18.08
N LEU A 198 10.16 11.72 -17.29
CA LEU A 198 11.61 11.87 -17.12
C LEU A 198 12.27 10.63 -16.51
N ALA A 199 11.64 10.00 -15.53
CA ALA A 199 12.15 8.80 -14.86
C ALA A 199 12.31 7.60 -15.81
N HIS A 200 11.61 7.59 -16.95
CA HIS A 200 11.59 6.47 -17.90
C HIS A 200 12.28 6.78 -19.23
N ILE A 201 12.72 8.02 -19.47
CA ILE A 201 13.48 8.42 -20.67
C ILE A 201 14.98 8.11 -20.55
N ILE A 202 15.55 8.08 -19.33
CA ILE A 202 17.00 7.87 -19.13
C ILE A 202 17.31 6.36 -19.18
N GLN A 203 17.53 5.83 -20.38
CA GLN A 203 18.19 4.54 -20.60
C GLN A 203 19.69 4.78 -20.84
N VAL A 204 20.54 4.44 -19.86
CA VAL A 204 21.98 4.28 -20.10
C VAL A 204 22.21 2.91 -20.75
N PRO A 205 22.84 2.81 -21.94
CA PRO A 205 23.18 1.52 -22.53
C PRO A 205 24.17 0.77 -21.63
N GLN A 206 23.85 -0.45 -21.22
CA GLN A 206 24.82 -1.33 -20.58
C GLN A 206 25.65 -2.08 -21.65
N PRO A 207 27.00 -2.17 -21.50
CA PRO A 207 27.82 -2.96 -22.39
C PRO A 207 27.78 -4.45 -22.01
N ASN A 208 27.58 -5.30 -23.03
CA ASN A 208 27.63 -6.76 -22.94
C ASN A 208 28.98 -7.25 -22.40
N PHE A 209 28.97 -8.06 -21.34
CA PHE A 209 30.10 -8.91 -20.97
C PHE A 209 29.72 -10.38 -21.10
N SER A 210 30.46 -11.05 -21.96
CA SER A 210 30.41 -12.46 -22.33
C SER A 210 30.81 -13.40 -21.19
N GLU A 211 30.04 -14.48 -21.02
CA GLU A 211 30.30 -15.59 -20.12
C GLU A 211 31.61 -16.32 -20.48
N GLY A 212 32.45 -16.57 -19.46
CA GLY A 212 33.65 -17.38 -19.53
C GLY A 212 33.62 -18.50 -18.50
N SER A 213 33.53 -19.72 -19.00
CA SER A 213 33.51 -21.03 -18.34
C SER A 213 34.71 -21.28 -17.41
N PHE A 214 34.53 -21.96 -16.27
CA PHE A 214 35.60 -22.76 -15.63
C PHE A 214 35.07 -23.97 -14.83
N GLN A 215 35.91 -25.01 -14.83
CA GLN A 215 35.68 -26.43 -14.59
C GLN A 215 35.56 -26.88 -13.12
N GLN A 216 34.86 -28.00 -12.91
CA GLN A 216 34.86 -28.84 -11.69
C GLN A 216 36.13 -29.71 -11.57
N LEU A 217 36.54 -30.04 -10.34
CA LEU A 217 36.93 -31.39 -9.85
C LEU A 217 37.15 -31.34 -8.29
N PRO A 218 37.27 -32.48 -7.53
CA PRO A 218 36.38 -32.74 -6.39
C PRO A 218 37.04 -33.09 -5.02
N SER A 219 36.17 -33.07 -3.99
CA SER A 219 36.07 -33.96 -2.81
C SER A 219 37.23 -34.05 -1.79
N THR A 220 36.94 -33.84 -0.49
CA THR A 220 36.82 -34.89 0.56
C THR A 220 36.97 -34.38 2.01
N SER A 221 36.10 -34.93 2.89
CA SER A 221 36.30 -35.19 4.35
C SER A 221 36.46 -33.97 5.28
N SER A 222 36.20 -33.97 6.58
CA SER A 222 35.90 -34.95 7.63
C SER A 222 35.51 -34.15 8.89
N GLY A 223 34.77 -34.70 9.87
CA GLY A 223 34.72 -34.10 11.21
C GLY A 223 33.49 -34.43 12.04
N SER A 224 33.56 -35.54 12.75
CA SER A 224 32.60 -36.06 13.73
C SER A 224 32.65 -35.33 15.08
N GLY A 225 31.53 -35.33 15.80
CA GLY A 225 31.44 -34.94 17.21
C GLY A 225 30.13 -35.36 17.87
N HIS A 226 30.17 -36.45 18.66
CA HIS A 226 29.09 -36.96 19.50
C HIS A 226 29.12 -36.32 20.90
N PHE A 227 27.95 -36.08 21.52
CA PHE A 227 27.71 -36.24 22.97
C PHE A 227 26.23 -36.61 23.24
N VAL A 228 26.00 -37.29 24.37
CA VAL A 228 24.92 -38.26 24.63
C VAL A 228 23.98 -37.80 25.77
N HIS A 229 22.68 -37.90 25.48
CA HIS A 229 21.49 -38.24 26.30
C HIS A 229 21.03 -37.40 27.51
N GLY A 230 19.77 -36.95 27.39
CA GLY A 230 18.77 -36.88 28.46
C GLY A 230 17.39 -37.17 27.85
N VAL A 231 16.67 -38.15 28.41
CA VAL A 231 15.42 -38.75 27.87
C VAL A 231 14.25 -37.76 27.83
N PRO A 232 13.52 -37.60 26.71
CA PRO A 232 12.17 -37.06 26.68
C PRO A 232 11.12 -38.17 26.52
N GLN A 233 10.09 -38.14 27.35
CA GLN A 233 8.87 -38.92 27.13
C GLN A 233 8.20 -38.46 25.83
N LYS A 234 8.04 -39.41 24.91
CA LYS A 234 7.44 -39.26 23.59
C LYS A 234 5.96 -38.91 23.67
N VAL A 235 5.56 -37.91 22.90
CA VAL A 235 4.40 -38.04 22.03
C VAL A 235 4.95 -37.85 20.62
N ASP A 236 5.29 -38.97 19.96
CA ASP A 236 5.69 -39.00 18.56
C ASP A 236 4.45 -38.67 17.70
N VAL A 237 4.28 -37.40 17.33
CA VAL A 237 3.58 -37.09 16.09
C VAL A 237 4.66 -37.05 15.02
N LYS A 238 4.73 -38.09 14.18
CA LYS A 238 5.50 -38.04 12.94
C LYS A 238 4.96 -36.87 12.12
N THR A 239 5.69 -35.76 12.08
CA THR A 239 5.44 -34.70 11.12
C THR A 239 5.89 -35.23 9.76
N GLU A 240 4.98 -35.87 9.03
CA GLU A 240 5.14 -35.98 7.58
C GLU A 240 5.33 -34.55 7.06
N LYS A 241 6.42 -34.31 6.34
CA LYS A 241 6.65 -33.01 5.70
C LYS A 241 5.47 -32.76 4.78
N PHE A 242 4.65 -31.78 5.14
CA PHE A 242 3.53 -31.34 4.32
C PHE A 242 4.06 -30.94 2.94
N ASN A 243 3.65 -31.66 1.89
CA ASN A 243 4.11 -31.42 0.54
C ASN A 243 3.32 -30.26 -0.07
N PHE A 244 3.93 -29.08 -0.15
CA PHE A 244 3.29 -27.89 -0.71
C PHE A 244 3.07 -28.00 -2.24
N ASP A 245 3.79 -28.90 -2.92
CA ASP A 245 3.69 -29.09 -4.38
C ASP A 245 2.38 -29.78 -4.79
N GLU A 246 1.68 -30.42 -3.84
CA GLU A 246 0.39 -31.09 -4.06
C GLU A 246 -0.82 -30.18 -3.77
N VAL A 247 -0.56 -28.98 -3.23
CA VAL A 247 -1.59 -28.00 -2.89
C VAL A 247 -1.84 -27.06 -4.06
N LYS A 248 -3.11 -26.85 -4.40
CA LYS A 248 -3.51 -25.85 -5.40
C LYS A 248 -2.96 -24.48 -5.04
N GLU A 249 -2.45 -23.77 -6.04
CA GLU A 249 -1.81 -22.46 -5.85
C GLU A 249 -2.71 -21.46 -5.09
N GLU A 250 -4.02 -21.46 -5.36
CA GLU A 250 -5.04 -20.64 -4.67
C GLU A 250 -5.16 -20.90 -3.15
N ASP A 251 -4.81 -22.12 -2.70
CA ASP A 251 -4.93 -22.56 -1.31
C ASP A 251 -3.60 -22.42 -0.54
N GLN A 252 -2.47 -22.28 -1.23
CA GLN A 252 -1.13 -22.32 -0.62
C GLN A 252 -0.95 -21.28 0.49
N LEU A 253 -1.39 -20.03 0.26
CA LEU A 253 -1.30 -18.97 1.26
C LEU A 253 -2.11 -19.32 2.52
N TRP A 254 -3.35 -19.76 2.34
CA TRP A 254 -4.23 -20.11 3.45
C TRP A 254 -3.72 -21.32 4.22
N ILE A 255 -3.14 -22.30 3.53
CA ILE A 255 -2.49 -23.45 4.18
C ILE A 255 -1.25 -23.02 4.97
N GLN A 256 -0.42 -22.11 4.47
CA GLN A 256 0.70 -21.56 5.23
C GLN A 256 0.24 -20.82 6.50
N LEU A 257 -0.83 -20.02 6.38
CA LEU A 257 -1.44 -19.34 7.53
C LEU A 257 -2.02 -20.34 8.54
N LEU A 258 -2.65 -21.42 8.05
CA LEU A 258 -3.19 -22.49 8.87
C LEU A 258 -2.09 -23.22 9.64
N ILE A 259 -0.98 -23.57 8.98
CA ILE A 259 0.19 -24.20 9.60
C ILE A 259 0.79 -23.30 10.68
N LYS A 260 0.94 -22.00 10.41
CA LYS A 260 1.41 -21.02 11.41
C LYS A 260 0.46 -20.92 12.60
N ALA A 261 -0.85 -20.86 12.35
CA ALA A 261 -1.87 -20.77 13.39
C ALA A 261 -1.89 -22.04 14.27
N ILE A 262 -1.88 -23.22 13.66
CA ILE A 262 -1.87 -24.51 14.36
C ILE A 262 -0.55 -24.71 15.11
N GLY A 263 0.58 -24.31 14.53
CA GLY A 263 1.88 -24.38 15.18
C GLY A 263 2.00 -23.51 16.43
N ARG A 264 1.21 -22.42 16.53
CA ARG A 264 1.16 -21.51 17.68
C ARG A 264 0.10 -21.88 18.71
N CYS A 265 -1.10 -22.22 18.25
CA CYS A 265 -2.30 -22.38 19.10
C CYS A 265 -2.71 -23.85 19.31
N GLY A 266 -2.02 -24.80 18.69
CA GLY A 266 -2.35 -26.22 18.74
C GLY A 266 -3.52 -26.62 17.83
N TYR A 267 -3.85 -27.91 17.84
CA TYR A 267 -4.91 -28.46 17.00
C TYR A 267 -6.27 -28.45 17.74
N ASN A 268 -7.11 -27.46 17.45
CA ASN A 268 -8.49 -27.40 17.93
C ASN A 268 -9.42 -26.96 16.78
N GLN A 269 -10.11 -27.92 16.17
CA GLN A 269 -10.94 -27.69 14.98
C GLN A 269 -12.03 -26.63 15.20
N ALA A 270 -12.60 -26.52 16.42
CA ALA A 270 -13.65 -25.56 16.71
C ALA A 270 -13.16 -24.10 16.74
N LYS A 271 -11.84 -23.87 16.88
CA LYS A 271 -11.23 -22.54 16.99
C LYS A 271 -10.24 -22.21 15.87
N VAL A 272 -10.07 -23.11 14.89
CA VAL A 272 -9.11 -22.93 13.79
C VAL A 272 -9.30 -21.59 13.08
N THR A 273 -10.54 -21.18 12.80
CA THR A 273 -10.83 -19.90 12.14
C THR A 273 -10.39 -18.70 12.99
N GLU A 274 -10.59 -18.73 14.31
CA GLU A 274 -10.14 -17.68 15.23
C GLU A 274 -8.60 -17.61 15.28
N TYR A 275 -7.93 -18.77 15.30
CA TYR A 275 -6.47 -18.84 15.32
C TYR A 275 -5.85 -18.31 14.03
N VAL A 276 -6.44 -18.66 12.88
CA VAL A 276 -6.03 -18.13 11.58
C VAL A 276 -6.24 -16.63 11.53
N ARG A 277 -7.43 -16.15 11.92
CA ARG A 277 -7.74 -14.72 12.00
C ARG A 277 -6.72 -13.96 12.86
N GLY A 278 -6.45 -14.44 14.06
CA GLY A 278 -5.46 -13.82 14.95
C GLY A 278 -4.06 -13.79 14.35
N THR A 279 -3.66 -14.86 13.64
CA THR A 279 -2.37 -14.92 12.93
C THR A 279 -2.30 -13.89 11.79
N VAL A 280 -3.39 -13.69 11.03
CA VAL A 280 -3.46 -12.66 9.99
C VAL A 280 -3.40 -11.26 10.58
N GLU A 281 -4.22 -10.97 11.61
CA GLU A 281 -4.25 -9.67 12.28
C GLU A 281 -2.90 -9.30 12.91
N GLU A 282 -2.22 -10.26 13.53
CA GLU A 282 -0.88 -10.08 14.09
C GLU A 282 0.17 -9.82 13.01
N ALA A 283 0.18 -10.62 11.93
CA ALA A 283 1.08 -10.42 10.82
C ALA A 283 0.88 -9.03 10.19
N MET A 284 -0.37 -8.61 10.01
CA MET A 284 -0.70 -7.28 9.51
C MET A 284 -0.23 -6.18 10.48
N ALA A 285 -0.48 -6.33 11.78
CA ALA A 285 -0.05 -5.37 12.80
C ALA A 285 1.48 -5.24 12.86
N LEU A 286 2.20 -6.36 12.74
CA LEU A 286 3.67 -6.37 12.69
C LEU A 286 4.17 -5.69 11.41
N SER A 287 3.62 -6.02 10.24
CA SER A 287 3.97 -5.38 8.97
C SER A 287 3.77 -3.87 9.04
N LEU A 288 2.65 -3.40 9.60
CA LEU A 288 2.37 -1.96 9.76
C LEU A 288 3.36 -1.26 10.70
N LYS A 289 3.77 -1.92 11.79
CA LYS A 289 4.80 -1.37 12.69
C LYS A 289 6.16 -1.35 12.00
N LEU A 290 6.48 -2.40 11.24
CA LEU A 290 7.76 -2.54 10.57
C LEU A 290 7.97 -1.46 9.52
N ILE A 291 6.99 -1.20 8.65
CA ILE A 291 7.07 -0.14 7.63
C ILE A 291 7.13 1.28 8.23
N SER A 292 6.76 1.43 9.51
CA SER A 292 6.87 2.71 10.23
C SER A 292 8.16 2.83 11.05
N ASP A 293 8.94 1.75 11.19
CA ASP A 293 10.16 1.77 11.98
C ASP A 293 11.30 2.42 11.17
N PRO A 294 11.92 3.51 11.67
CA PRO A 294 12.98 4.21 10.96
C PRO A 294 14.19 3.32 10.62
N ARG A 295 14.47 2.30 11.45
CA ARG A 295 15.61 1.39 11.21
C ARG A 295 15.28 0.42 10.09
N TYR A 296 14.04 -0.04 9.99
CA TYR A 296 13.60 -0.85 8.85
C TYR A 296 13.60 -0.05 7.55
N ASN A 297 13.11 1.19 7.58
CA ASN A 297 13.14 2.07 6.41
C ASN A 297 14.55 2.30 5.90
N LYS A 298 15.53 2.49 6.80
CA LYS A 298 16.94 2.58 6.45
C LYS A 298 17.47 1.31 5.77
N ILE A 299 17.09 0.12 6.25
CA ILE A 299 17.46 -1.15 5.59
C ILE A 299 16.89 -1.19 4.18
N GLU A 300 15.63 -0.81 3.99
CA GLU A 300 14.99 -0.84 2.66
C GLU A 300 15.57 0.21 1.70
N GLU A 301 15.96 1.40 2.20
CA GLU A 301 16.69 2.41 1.43
C GLU A 301 18.06 1.89 0.96
N GLU A 302 18.86 1.32 1.87
CA GLU A 302 20.16 0.72 1.52
C GLU A 302 20.02 -0.48 0.59
N ALA A 303 18.97 -1.30 0.76
CA ALA A 303 18.71 -2.44 -0.10
C ALA A 303 18.37 -2.07 -1.55
N GLN A 304 17.91 -0.84 -1.79
CA GLN A 304 17.56 -0.29 -3.09
C GLN A 304 18.69 0.56 -3.71
N ASP A 305 19.79 0.78 -2.98
CA ASP A 305 20.92 1.57 -3.46
C ASP A 305 21.72 0.80 -4.54
N ILE A 306 21.56 1.25 -5.78
CA ILE A 306 22.20 0.69 -6.98
C ILE A 306 23.73 0.81 -6.90
N SER A 307 24.26 1.78 -6.13
CA SER A 307 25.71 1.95 -5.95
C SER A 307 26.36 0.80 -5.17
N LEU A 308 25.58 0.04 -4.41
CA LEU A 308 26.06 -1.10 -3.63
C LEU A 308 26.17 -2.41 -4.45
N GLY A 309 25.77 -2.39 -5.73
CA GLY A 309 25.89 -3.52 -6.66
C GLY A 309 24.84 -4.63 -6.44
N PRO A 310 25.02 -5.82 -7.06
CA PRO A 310 23.99 -6.87 -7.12
C PRO A 310 23.60 -7.49 -5.76
N ASN A 311 24.34 -7.17 -4.69
CA ASN A 311 24.13 -7.69 -3.33
C ASN A 311 23.71 -6.59 -2.33
N ALA A 312 23.18 -5.46 -2.82
CA ALA A 312 22.76 -4.32 -1.99
C ALA A 312 21.83 -4.75 -0.85
N ARG A 313 20.84 -5.61 -1.15
CA ARG A 313 19.89 -6.14 -0.17
C ARG A 313 20.57 -6.94 0.94
N ASP A 314 21.45 -7.89 0.60
CA ASP A 314 22.14 -8.71 1.60
C ASP A 314 23.04 -7.85 2.49
N ARG A 315 23.71 -6.84 1.92
CA ARG A 315 24.53 -5.90 2.68
C ARG A 315 23.71 -5.03 3.63
N ALA A 316 22.57 -4.53 3.19
CA ALA A 316 21.68 -3.75 4.04
C ALA A 316 21.23 -4.54 5.28
N TRP A 317 20.91 -5.83 5.10
CA TRP A 317 20.57 -6.72 6.21
C TRP A 317 21.78 -7.09 7.08
N GLN A 318 22.98 -7.23 6.52
CA GLN A 318 24.22 -7.43 7.29
C GLN A 318 24.61 -6.19 8.11
N ASN A 319 24.33 -4.99 7.60
CA ASN A 319 24.59 -3.71 8.27
C ASN A 319 23.58 -3.39 9.38
N ALA A 320 22.49 -4.16 9.50
CA ALA A 320 21.47 -4.01 10.54
C ALA A 320 21.96 -4.51 11.93
N THR A 321 23.12 -4.03 12.38
CA THR A 321 23.79 -4.49 13.61
C THR A 321 22.94 -4.33 14.88
N PHE A 322 21.98 -3.41 14.88
CA PHE A 322 21.05 -3.21 15.98
C PHE A 322 20.22 -4.47 16.31
N ILE A 323 20.02 -5.37 15.34
CA ILE A 323 19.30 -6.63 15.57
C ILE A 323 20.10 -7.52 16.52
N GLN A 324 21.43 -7.60 16.33
CA GLN A 324 22.32 -8.34 17.22
C GLN A 324 22.38 -7.68 18.60
N GLU A 325 22.46 -6.35 18.68
CA GLU A 325 22.44 -5.63 19.95
C GLU A 325 21.16 -5.88 20.76
N LEU A 326 20.00 -5.92 20.10
CA LEU A 326 18.72 -6.26 20.72
C LEU A 326 18.69 -7.72 21.16
N TYR A 327 19.24 -8.62 20.35
CA TYR A 327 19.35 -10.03 20.69
C TYR A 327 20.16 -10.23 21.97
N ASP A 328 21.37 -9.65 22.01
CA ASP A 328 22.27 -9.79 23.16
C ASP A 328 21.64 -9.22 24.44
N ARG A 329 21.04 -8.02 24.33
CA ARG A 329 20.38 -7.33 25.44
C ARG A 329 19.18 -8.08 26.03
N HIS A 330 18.45 -8.83 25.21
CA HIS A 330 17.20 -9.48 25.61
C HIS A 330 17.26 -11.01 25.53
N SER A 331 18.44 -11.58 25.30
CA SER A 331 18.68 -13.01 25.08
C SER A 331 18.05 -13.93 26.15
N GLY A 332 18.05 -13.50 27.41
CA GLY A 332 17.44 -14.23 28.53
C GLY A 332 15.91 -14.30 28.51
N ALA A 333 15.24 -13.42 27.75
CA ALA A 333 13.77 -13.36 27.65
C ALA A 333 13.20 -14.15 26.46
N PHE A 334 14.04 -14.63 25.53
CA PHE A 334 13.56 -15.34 24.36
C PHE A 334 13.25 -16.82 24.64
N PRO A 335 12.18 -17.38 24.04
CA PRO A 335 11.89 -18.80 24.12
C PRO A 335 13.03 -19.64 23.53
N ARG A 336 13.49 -20.68 24.25
CA ARG A 336 14.60 -21.55 23.81
C ARG A 336 14.24 -22.65 22.81
N ARG A 337 12.95 -22.78 22.44
CA ARG A 337 12.48 -23.78 21.48
C ARG A 337 12.14 -23.10 20.16
N ALA A 338 12.88 -23.43 19.11
CA ALA A 338 12.55 -23.04 17.74
C ALA A 338 11.56 -24.04 17.14
N SER A 339 10.45 -23.57 16.58
CA SER A 339 9.46 -24.42 15.90
C SER A 339 9.73 -24.56 14.40
N GLN A 340 10.27 -23.53 13.74
CA GLN A 340 10.75 -23.59 12.36
C GLN A 340 11.55 -22.33 11.99
N CYS A 341 12.65 -22.47 11.24
CA CYS A 341 13.43 -21.35 10.73
C CYS A 341 13.18 -21.22 9.22
N PRO A 342 12.66 -20.09 8.71
CA PRO A 342 12.32 -19.90 7.30
C PRO A 342 13.54 -19.54 6.42
N VAL A 343 14.77 -19.71 6.92
CA VAL A 343 15.97 -19.44 6.13
C VAL A 343 16.14 -20.55 5.10
N SER A 344 16.00 -20.23 3.82
CA SER A 344 16.44 -21.11 2.73
C SER A 344 17.94 -21.28 2.85
N ASP A 345 18.36 -22.47 3.24
CA ASP A 345 19.76 -22.86 3.33
C ASP A 345 20.35 -22.96 1.91
N ASN A 346 20.69 -21.81 1.32
CA ASN A 346 21.43 -21.72 0.07
C ASN A 346 22.90 -22.16 0.24
N SER A 347 23.32 -22.58 1.44
CA SER A 347 24.65 -23.14 1.70
C SER A 347 24.87 -24.54 1.09
N LYS A 348 23.89 -25.07 0.33
CA LYS A 348 24.02 -26.33 -0.43
C LYS A 348 24.31 -26.14 -1.92
N ARG A 349 24.60 -24.92 -2.37
CA ARG A 349 25.11 -24.66 -3.73
C ARG A 349 26.55 -24.12 -3.67
N LEU A 350 27.47 -24.95 -3.20
CA LEU A 350 28.90 -24.88 -3.52
C LEU A 350 29.44 -26.30 -3.65
#